data_AF-A0A2M9A3J5-F1
#
_entry.id   AF-A0A2M9A3J5-F1
#
_cell.length_a   1.000
_cell.length_b   1.000
_cell.length_c   1.000
_cell.angle_alpha   90.00
_cell.angle_beta   90.00
_cell.angle_gamma   90.00
#
_symmetry.space_group_name_H-M   'P 1'
#
loop_
_entity.id
_entity.type
_entity.pdbx_description
1 polymer ?
#
loop_
_entity_poly.entity_id
_entity_poly.type
_entity_poly.pdbx_seq_one_letter_code
_entity_poly.pdbx_strand_id
1 'polypeptide(L)'
;MAEKTVTDEIFENLKNYGFLPVPVQEINSDAETCRYFGGNFQEFVEVAKALGSKCVFVETLYLEDEEFYYNSGIDEEEDDLSGEEDGEVVEDDSEEGKEAPIWLDPEDLDGMDLALLKPELDNYNERIGDECGVRLTLPGPDHLQVEIYTEWYDEFASLVEEASEEIELDPKAALKKMQEAYADDDEK
;
A
#
# COMPACT_ATOMS: atom_id res chain seq x y z
N MET A 1 -2.42 -2.50 -32.56
CA MET A 1 -2.54 -3.73 -31.75
C MET A 1 -2.69 -3.23 -30.33
N ALA A 2 -3.65 -3.74 -29.55
CA ALA A 2 -3.72 -3.36 -28.14
C ALA A 2 -2.41 -3.76 -27.47
N GLU A 3 -1.88 -2.89 -26.63
CA GLU A 3 -0.75 -3.20 -25.76
C GLU A 3 -1.19 -4.31 -24.80
N LYS A 4 -0.34 -5.31 -24.57
CA LYS A 4 -0.68 -6.41 -23.67
C LYS A 4 -0.58 -5.91 -22.23
N THR A 5 -1.55 -6.25 -21.40
CA THR A 5 -1.49 -5.93 -19.97
C THR A 5 -0.65 -6.96 -19.21
N VAL A 6 -0.24 -6.65 -17.98
CA VAL A 6 0.53 -7.59 -17.14
C VAL A 6 -0.26 -8.89 -16.88
N THR A 7 -1.58 -8.80 -16.74
CA THR A 7 -2.52 -9.93 -16.63
C THR A 7 -2.47 -10.79 -17.88
N ASP A 8 -2.54 -10.19 -19.08
CA ASP A 8 -2.47 -10.95 -20.33
C ASP A 8 -1.14 -11.72 -20.44
N GLU A 9 -0.03 -11.08 -20.10
CA GLU A 9 1.31 -11.70 -20.12
C GLU A 9 1.40 -12.86 -19.13
N ILE A 10 0.90 -12.67 -17.91
CA ILE A 10 0.87 -13.68 -16.85
C ILE A 10 -0.01 -14.86 -17.25
N PHE A 11 -1.18 -14.61 -17.84
CA PHE A 11 -2.07 -15.67 -18.32
C PHE A 11 -1.40 -16.52 -19.41
N GLU A 12 -0.70 -15.89 -20.35
CA GLU A 12 0.06 -16.60 -21.38
C GLU A 12 1.20 -17.43 -20.75
N ASN A 13 1.96 -16.85 -19.83
CA ASN A 13 3.07 -17.52 -19.15
C ASN A 13 2.60 -18.74 -18.34
N LEU A 14 1.53 -18.60 -17.55
CA LEU A 14 0.94 -19.70 -16.78
C LEU A 14 0.49 -20.87 -17.67
N LYS A 15 -0.16 -20.55 -18.80
CA LYS A 15 -0.56 -21.57 -19.80
C LYS A 15 0.65 -22.27 -20.40
N ASN A 16 1.71 -21.54 -20.73
CA ASN A 16 2.96 -22.10 -21.26
C ASN A 16 3.63 -23.06 -20.25
N TYR A 17 3.46 -22.81 -18.96
CA TYR A 17 3.94 -23.70 -17.89
C TYR A 17 3.01 -24.87 -17.56
N GLY A 18 1.86 -24.98 -18.24
CA GLY A 18 0.91 -26.07 -18.09
C GLY A 18 -0.15 -25.87 -17.01
N PHE A 19 -0.27 -24.65 -16.48
CA PHE A 19 -1.33 -24.29 -15.55
C PHE A 19 -2.58 -23.78 -16.26
N LEU A 20 -3.73 -23.96 -15.62
CA LEU A 20 -4.95 -23.25 -15.94
C LEU A 20 -5.00 -21.93 -15.14
N PRO A 21 -4.79 -20.75 -15.75
CA PRO A 21 -5.05 -19.49 -15.08
C PRO A 21 -6.57 -19.31 -14.93
N VAL A 22 -7.01 -18.99 -13.72
CA VAL A 22 -8.42 -18.80 -13.37
C VAL A 22 -8.59 -17.36 -12.89
N PRO A 23 -9.28 -16.49 -13.66
CA PRO A 23 -9.51 -15.12 -13.23
C PRO A 23 -10.44 -15.10 -12.00
N VAL A 24 -10.07 -14.31 -10.99
CA VAL A 24 -10.86 -14.05 -9.79
C VAL A 24 -10.90 -12.54 -9.53
N GLN A 25 -11.92 -12.07 -8.80
CA GLN A 25 -12.08 -10.64 -8.50
C GLN A 25 -11.48 -10.25 -7.17
N GLU A 26 -11.59 -11.10 -6.16
CA GLU A 26 -11.08 -10.85 -4.82
C GLU A 26 -10.93 -12.19 -4.11
N ILE A 27 -9.85 -12.35 -3.35
CA ILE A 27 -9.72 -13.47 -2.42
C ILE A 27 -10.53 -13.09 -1.19
N ASN A 28 -11.48 -13.94 -0.79
CA ASN A 28 -12.18 -13.74 0.47
C ASN A 28 -11.14 -13.60 1.60
N SER A 29 -11.03 -12.42 2.19
CA SER A 29 -10.07 -12.10 3.25
C SER A 29 -10.25 -12.96 4.50
N ASP A 30 -11.42 -13.58 4.67
CA ASP A 30 -11.71 -14.58 5.70
C ASP A 30 -11.10 -15.97 5.41
N ALA A 31 -10.38 -16.14 4.29
CA ALA A 31 -9.76 -17.42 3.93
C ALA A 31 -8.65 -17.82 4.91
N GLU A 32 -8.76 -19.05 5.44
CA GLU A 32 -7.81 -19.61 6.39
C GLU A 32 -6.37 -19.58 5.85
N THR A 33 -5.48 -18.92 6.61
CA THR A 33 -4.02 -18.87 6.45
C THR A 33 -3.51 -18.66 5.01
N CYS A 34 -3.19 -17.41 4.63
CA CYS A 34 -2.40 -17.14 3.42
C CYS A 34 -0.90 -17.08 3.75
N ARG A 35 -0.06 -17.60 2.85
CA ARG A 35 1.40 -17.43 2.93
C ARG A 35 1.91 -16.65 1.73
N TYR A 36 2.53 -15.51 1.98
CA TYR A 36 3.24 -14.75 0.95
C TYR A 36 4.56 -15.43 0.59
N PHE A 37 4.74 -15.67 -0.70
CA PHE A 37 5.92 -16.30 -1.26
C PHE A 37 7.01 -15.25 -1.48
N GLY A 38 8.13 -15.35 -0.75
CA GLY A 38 9.25 -14.42 -0.85
C GLY A 38 10.20 -14.62 -2.02
N GLY A 39 9.73 -15.22 -3.13
CA GLY A 39 10.54 -15.49 -4.32
C GLY A 39 9.92 -14.89 -5.58
N ASN A 40 10.60 -15.03 -6.71
CA ASN A 40 10.12 -14.48 -7.99
C ASN A 40 9.10 -15.42 -8.69
N PHE A 41 8.49 -14.93 -9.78
CA PHE A 41 7.51 -15.70 -10.57
C PHE A 41 8.02 -17.07 -11.05
N GLN A 42 9.30 -17.18 -11.44
CA GLN A 42 9.85 -18.43 -11.91
C GLN A 42 9.95 -19.46 -10.78
N GLU A 43 10.41 -19.04 -9.61
CA GLU A 43 10.46 -19.87 -8.42
C GLU A 43 9.05 -20.25 -7.94
N PHE A 44 8.10 -19.32 -8.03
CA PHE A 44 6.69 -19.59 -7.74
C PHE A 44 6.12 -20.69 -8.65
N VAL A 45 6.41 -20.63 -9.96
CA VAL A 45 6.02 -21.67 -10.93
C VAL A 45 6.62 -23.04 -10.57
N GLU A 46 7.87 -23.08 -10.13
CA GLU A 46 8.52 -24.32 -9.71
C GLU A 46 7.88 -24.90 -8.44
N VAL A 47 7.58 -24.06 -7.46
CA VAL A 47 6.87 -24.45 -6.24
C VAL A 47 5.46 -24.93 -6.56
N ALA A 48 4.74 -24.23 -7.44
CA ALA A 48 3.39 -24.63 -7.87
C ALA A 48 3.38 -26.02 -8.52
N LYS A 49 4.40 -26.34 -9.33
CA LYS A 49 4.59 -27.68 -9.90
C LYS A 49 4.92 -28.72 -8.82
N ALA A 50 5.79 -28.38 -7.87
CA ALA A 50 6.16 -29.27 -6.77
C ALA A 50 4.97 -29.60 -5.85
N LEU A 51 4.08 -28.63 -5.63
CA LEU A 51 2.82 -28.80 -4.92
C LEU A 51 1.75 -29.55 -5.73
N GLY A 52 2.01 -29.86 -7.00
CA GLY A 52 1.09 -30.59 -7.88
C GLY A 52 -0.13 -29.76 -8.29
N SER A 53 -0.04 -28.42 -8.22
CA SER A 53 -1.12 -27.56 -8.64
C SER A 53 -1.36 -27.67 -10.15
N LYS A 54 -2.64 -27.62 -10.54
CA LYS A 54 -3.06 -27.60 -11.95
C LYS A 54 -3.63 -26.25 -12.37
N CYS A 55 -3.98 -25.41 -11.41
CA CYS A 55 -4.58 -24.11 -11.64
C CYS A 55 -3.99 -23.07 -10.70
N VAL A 56 -3.99 -21.84 -11.17
CA VAL A 56 -3.53 -20.67 -10.41
C VAL A 56 -4.66 -19.66 -10.49
N PHE A 57 -5.15 -19.18 -9.35
CA PHE A 57 -6.07 -18.05 -9.31
C PHE A 57 -5.27 -16.78 -9.60
N VAL A 58 -5.81 -15.94 -10.48
CA VAL A 58 -5.19 -14.69 -10.90
C VAL A 58 -6.18 -13.58 -10.63
N GLU A 59 -5.80 -12.72 -9.68
CA GLU A 59 -6.49 -11.48 -9.34
C GLU A 59 -5.71 -10.34 -9.98
N THR A 60 -6.42 -9.48 -10.69
CA THR A 60 -5.83 -8.27 -11.29
C THR A 60 -5.89 -7.16 -10.26
N LEU A 61 -4.76 -6.50 -10.03
CA LEU A 61 -4.64 -5.37 -9.11
C LEU A 61 -4.67 -4.07 -9.92
N TYR A 62 -5.34 -3.08 -9.37
CA TYR A 62 -5.49 -1.74 -9.94
C TYR A 62 -4.95 -0.73 -8.95
N LEU A 63 -4.35 0.34 -9.45
CA LEU A 63 -3.96 1.46 -8.58
C LEU A 63 -5.20 2.16 -8.07
N GLU A 64 -5.32 2.27 -6.75
CA GLU A 64 -6.43 2.93 -6.06
C GLU A 64 -6.00 4.32 -5.56
N ASP A 65 -6.96 5.24 -5.48
CA ASP A 65 -6.72 6.62 -5.01
C ASP A 65 -6.23 6.65 -3.56
N GLU A 66 -6.71 5.72 -2.75
CA GLU A 66 -6.37 5.59 -1.33
C GLU A 66 -4.87 5.34 -1.10
N GLU A 67 -4.16 4.77 -2.08
CA GLU A 67 -2.72 4.48 -2.02
C GLU A 67 -1.85 5.75 -2.05
N PHE A 68 -2.42 6.92 -2.35
CA PHE A 68 -1.72 8.21 -2.34
C PHE A 68 -1.72 8.89 -0.98
N TYR A 69 -2.48 8.37 -0.01
CA TYR A 69 -2.62 8.96 1.31
C TYR A 69 -1.89 8.14 2.36
N TYR A 70 -1.37 8.82 3.37
CA TYR A 70 -0.70 8.16 4.48
C TYR A 70 -1.69 7.27 5.26
N ASN A 71 -1.22 6.08 5.64
CA ASN A 71 -1.96 5.14 6.49
C ASN A 71 -0.96 4.46 7.43
N SER A 72 -1.08 4.75 8.72
CA SER A 72 -0.26 4.21 9.80
C SER A 72 -0.46 2.71 10.03
N GLY A 73 -1.55 2.14 9.50
CA GLY A 73 -1.92 0.74 9.69
C GLY A 73 -2.47 0.43 11.09
N ILE A 74 -2.78 1.45 11.88
CA ILE A 74 -3.41 1.33 13.20
C ILE A 74 -4.91 1.60 13.03
N ASP A 75 -5.74 0.55 13.13
CA ASP A 75 -7.19 0.73 13.18
C ASP A 75 -7.58 1.39 14.52
N GLU A 76 -8.29 2.52 14.47
CA GLU A 76 -8.82 3.24 15.65
C GLU A 76 -9.74 2.38 16.56
N GLU A 77 -10.05 1.13 16.19
CA GLU A 77 -10.95 0.24 16.92
C GLU A 77 -10.29 -0.65 18.00
N GLU A 78 -8.97 -0.62 18.19
CA GLU A 78 -8.27 -1.39 19.25
C GLU A 78 -7.97 -0.62 20.55
N ASP A 79 -8.70 0.45 20.87
CA ASP A 79 -8.48 1.23 22.10
C ASP A 79 -9.62 1.16 23.14
N ASP A 80 -10.15 -0.04 23.35
CA ASP A 80 -10.84 -0.38 24.61
C ASP A 80 -10.10 -1.53 25.29
N LEU A 81 -8.99 -1.21 25.99
CA LEU A 81 -8.69 -1.68 27.36
C LEU A 81 -7.32 -1.22 27.90
N SER A 82 -7.40 -0.22 28.78
CA SER A 82 -6.66 -0.12 30.05
C SER A 82 -5.18 0.31 30.06
N GLY A 83 -4.97 1.62 30.06
CA GLY A 83 -3.85 2.26 30.74
C GLY A 83 -4.23 3.69 31.10
N GLU A 84 -4.43 3.99 32.38
CA GLU A 84 -4.47 5.38 32.85
C GLU A 84 -3.12 6.07 32.52
N GLU A 85 -3.03 6.78 31.40
CA GLU A 85 -2.07 7.87 31.21
C GLU A 85 -2.81 9.14 30.80
N ASP A 86 -3.28 9.86 31.83
CA ASP A 86 -3.31 11.31 32.01
C ASP A 86 -3.08 12.20 30.76
N GLY A 87 -3.99 12.14 29.78
CA GLY A 87 -4.05 13.06 28.65
C GLY A 87 -4.79 14.35 29.04
N GLU A 88 -4.06 15.33 29.56
CA GLU A 88 -4.63 16.63 29.93
C GLU A 88 -4.78 17.57 28.71
N VAL A 89 -5.91 18.28 28.68
CA VAL A 89 -6.44 19.11 27.59
C VAL A 89 -5.57 20.34 27.27
N VAL A 90 -5.38 20.64 25.99
CA VAL A 90 -4.91 21.97 25.54
C VAL A 90 -6.09 22.91 25.29
N GLU A 91 -6.13 24.02 26.02
CA GLU A 91 -6.71 25.27 25.53
C GLU A 91 -5.62 26.33 25.37
N ASP A 92 -5.75 27.08 24.28
CA ASP A 92 -4.76 28.02 23.77
C ASP A 92 -4.88 29.44 24.37
N ASP A 93 -3.72 30.09 24.34
CA ASP A 93 -3.45 31.52 24.33
C ASP A 93 -3.77 32.37 25.58
N SER A 94 -2.79 32.51 26.48
CA SER A 94 -2.31 33.84 26.93
C SER A 94 -1.23 33.75 28.04
N GLU A 95 -0.10 34.42 27.83
CA GLU A 95 0.82 34.96 28.86
C GLU A 95 1.10 34.14 30.15
N GLU A 96 1.20 32.82 30.06
CA GLU A 96 2.00 31.92 30.91
C GLU A 96 2.62 30.86 29.95
N GLY A 97 3.37 31.37 28.97
CA GLY A 97 3.66 30.67 27.71
C GLY A 97 4.98 29.89 27.67
N LYS A 98 4.92 28.61 28.07
CA LYS A 98 5.75 27.59 27.43
C LYS A 98 4.82 26.50 26.94
N GLU A 99 4.49 26.56 25.66
CA GLU A 99 3.83 25.49 24.93
C GLU A 99 4.47 24.16 25.35
N ALA A 100 3.67 23.28 25.94
CA ALA A 100 4.09 21.90 26.08
C ALA A 100 4.43 21.41 24.66
N PRO A 101 5.53 20.66 24.47
CA PRO A 101 5.83 20.10 23.16
C PRO A 101 4.61 19.28 22.74
N ILE A 102 3.92 19.74 21.68
CA ILE A 102 2.92 18.94 20.98
C ILE A 102 3.69 17.72 20.48
N TRP A 103 3.45 16.58 21.14
CA TRP A 103 3.84 15.27 20.65
C TRP A 103 2.81 14.95 19.57
N LEU A 104 3.29 14.82 18.35
CA LEU A 104 2.49 14.43 17.20
C LEU A 104 2.91 13.00 16.90
N ASP A 105 1.97 12.09 16.91
CA ASP A 105 2.21 10.70 16.55
C ASP A 105 1.93 10.51 15.05
N PRO A 106 2.53 9.49 14.39
CA PRO A 106 2.32 9.29 12.96
C PRO A 106 0.85 9.12 12.57
N GLU A 107 0.06 8.44 13.41
CA GLU A 107 -1.39 8.22 13.22
C GLU A 107 -2.19 9.54 13.14
N ASP A 108 -1.73 10.62 13.76
CA ASP A 108 -2.37 11.95 13.65
C ASP A 108 -2.33 12.50 12.20
N LEU A 109 -1.51 11.89 11.33
CA LEU A 109 -1.33 12.25 9.93
C LEU A 109 -2.00 11.27 8.96
N ASP A 110 -2.82 10.33 9.44
CA ASP A 110 -3.57 9.43 8.57
C ASP A 110 -4.52 10.19 7.63
N GLY A 111 -4.56 9.75 6.37
CA GLY A 111 -5.29 10.42 5.30
C GLY A 111 -4.61 11.68 4.74
N MET A 112 -3.40 12.03 5.19
CA MET A 112 -2.64 13.12 4.60
C MET A 112 -2.10 12.74 3.22
N ASP A 113 -2.23 13.64 2.26
CA ASP A 113 -1.75 13.46 0.89
C ASP A 113 -0.21 13.40 0.85
N LEU A 114 0.33 12.25 0.42
CA LEU A 114 1.78 12.02 0.36
C LEU A 114 2.45 12.84 -0.75
N ALA A 115 1.71 13.29 -1.76
CA ALA A 115 2.23 14.16 -2.81
C ALA A 115 2.75 15.51 -2.25
N LEU A 116 2.25 15.93 -1.08
CA LEU A 116 2.75 17.11 -0.38
C LEU A 116 4.19 16.95 0.14
N LEU A 117 4.66 15.71 0.35
CA LEU A 117 6.06 15.41 0.68
C LEU A 117 6.86 15.00 -0.55
N LYS A 118 6.24 14.25 -1.46
CA LYS A 118 6.84 13.73 -2.70
C LYS A 118 5.97 14.15 -3.89
N PRO A 119 6.15 15.37 -4.43
CA PRO A 119 5.35 15.86 -5.57
C PRO A 119 5.47 14.99 -6.82
N GLU A 120 6.51 14.16 -6.91
CA GLU A 120 6.66 13.17 -7.98
C GLU A 120 5.48 12.17 -8.03
N LEU A 121 4.77 11.95 -6.93
CA LEU A 121 3.57 11.10 -6.87
C LEU A 121 2.46 11.62 -7.79
N ASP A 122 2.35 12.93 -8.02
CA ASP A 122 1.33 13.50 -8.91
C ASP A 122 1.41 12.98 -10.36
N ASN A 123 2.59 12.52 -10.79
CA ASN A 123 2.78 11.93 -12.11
C ASN A 123 2.00 10.62 -12.30
N TYR A 124 1.52 10.01 -11.21
CA TYR A 124 0.79 8.75 -11.21
C TYR A 124 -0.73 8.94 -11.08
N ASN A 125 -1.23 10.16 -10.83
CA ASN A 125 -2.67 10.44 -10.74
C ASN A 125 -3.46 10.02 -11.99
N GLU A 126 -2.86 10.18 -13.18
CA GLU A 126 -3.49 9.76 -14.44
C GLU A 126 -3.59 8.23 -14.60
N ARG A 127 -2.92 7.46 -13.74
CA ARG A 127 -2.90 5.99 -13.74
C ARG A 127 -3.88 5.37 -12.74
N ILE A 128 -4.65 6.17 -12.01
CA ILE A 128 -5.67 5.64 -11.09
C ILE A 128 -6.68 4.80 -11.89
N GLY A 129 -6.89 3.56 -11.43
CA GLY A 129 -7.69 2.56 -12.13
C GLY A 129 -6.99 1.83 -13.28
N ASP A 130 -5.72 2.15 -13.58
CA ASP A 130 -4.88 1.33 -14.46
C ASP A 130 -4.43 0.06 -13.73
N GLU A 131 -4.20 -0.98 -14.52
CA GLU A 131 -3.69 -2.25 -14.04
C GLU A 131 -2.23 -2.12 -13.58
N CYS A 132 -2.00 -2.28 -12.28
CA CYS A 132 -0.69 -2.09 -11.65
C CYS A 132 0.06 -3.39 -11.38
N GLY A 133 -0.66 -4.52 -11.32
CA GLY A 133 -0.07 -5.81 -11.01
C GLY A 133 -1.08 -6.95 -11.04
N VAL A 134 -0.59 -8.12 -10.62
CA VAL A 134 -1.42 -9.31 -10.41
C VAL A 134 -1.05 -9.99 -9.10
N ARG A 135 -2.05 -10.53 -8.42
CA ARG A 135 -1.87 -11.46 -7.31
C ARG A 135 -2.16 -12.87 -7.78
N LEU A 136 -1.16 -13.74 -7.67
CA LEU A 136 -1.26 -15.15 -8.03
C LEU A 136 -1.45 -15.98 -6.78
N THR A 137 -2.47 -16.83 -6.77
CA THR A 137 -2.76 -17.70 -5.63
C THR A 137 -2.81 -19.16 -6.04
N LEU A 138 -2.06 -19.99 -5.32
CA LEU A 138 -2.20 -21.44 -5.39
C LEU A 138 -3.32 -21.89 -4.44
N PRO A 139 -4.32 -22.66 -4.94
CA PRO A 139 -5.31 -23.25 -4.06
C PRO A 139 -4.64 -24.29 -3.15
N GLY A 140 -4.93 -24.23 -1.87
CA GLY A 140 -4.39 -25.13 -0.86
C GLY A 140 -4.83 -24.70 0.54
N PRO A 141 -4.55 -25.52 1.58
CA PRO A 141 -4.94 -25.21 2.96
C PRO A 141 -4.28 -23.94 3.51
N ASP A 142 -3.14 -23.55 2.95
CA ASP A 142 -2.38 -22.38 3.42
C ASP A 142 -2.14 -21.34 2.31
N HIS A 143 -2.95 -21.39 1.24
CA HIS A 143 -2.95 -20.47 0.09
C HIS A 143 -1.62 -19.73 -0.16
N LEU A 144 -0.77 -20.27 -1.04
CA LEU A 144 0.49 -19.61 -1.38
C LEU A 144 0.24 -18.48 -2.38
N GLN A 145 0.62 -17.26 -2.02
CA GLN A 145 0.42 -16.06 -2.83
C GLN A 145 1.73 -15.44 -3.29
N VAL A 146 1.75 -14.86 -4.48
CA VAL A 146 2.81 -13.94 -4.93
C VAL A 146 2.17 -12.78 -5.68
N GLU A 147 2.67 -11.57 -5.44
CA GLU A 147 2.27 -10.38 -6.17
C GLU A 147 3.36 -10.02 -7.18
N ILE A 148 2.94 -9.62 -8.37
CA ILE A 148 3.82 -9.24 -9.47
C ILE A 148 3.31 -7.92 -9.98
N TYR A 149 4.11 -6.88 -9.78
CA TYR A 149 3.78 -5.53 -10.16
C TYR A 149 4.47 -5.13 -11.47
N THR A 150 3.94 -4.06 -12.05
CA THR A 150 4.55 -3.37 -13.17
C THR A 150 5.73 -2.51 -12.70
N GLU A 151 6.71 -2.28 -13.57
CA GLU A 151 7.91 -1.50 -13.22
C GLU A 151 7.57 -0.09 -12.72
N TRP A 152 6.53 0.55 -13.28
CA TRP A 152 6.11 1.88 -12.85
C TRP A 152 5.45 1.86 -11.47
N TYR A 153 4.78 0.77 -11.10
CA TYR A 153 4.16 0.65 -9.78
C TYR A 153 5.23 0.40 -8.71
N ASP A 154 6.30 -0.34 -9.02
CA ASP A 154 7.44 -0.47 -8.10
C ASP A 154 8.09 0.90 -7.80
N GLU A 155 8.20 1.77 -8.80
CA GLU A 155 8.66 3.16 -8.62
C GLU A 155 7.69 3.99 -7.76
N PHE A 156 6.39 3.89 -8.02
CA PHE A 156 5.34 4.54 -7.23
C PHE A 156 5.36 4.09 -5.76
N ALA A 157 5.37 2.78 -5.52
CA ALA A 157 5.38 2.20 -4.18
C ALA A 157 6.62 2.62 -3.39
N SER A 158 7.77 2.74 -4.06
CA SER A 158 8.99 3.27 -3.43
C SER A 158 8.84 4.73 -2.97
N LEU A 159 8.17 5.57 -3.77
CA LEU A 159 7.90 6.97 -3.40
C LEU A 159 6.92 7.06 -2.21
N VAL A 160 5.89 6.22 -2.21
CA VAL A 160 4.93 6.11 -1.09
C VAL A 160 5.64 5.67 0.20
N GLU A 161 6.49 4.63 0.12
CA GLU A 161 7.30 4.17 1.25
C GLU A 161 8.22 5.28 1.77
N GLU A 162 8.96 5.95 0.89
CA GLU A 162 9.83 7.07 1.29
C GLU A 162 9.05 8.22 1.96
N ALA A 163 7.86 8.57 1.45
CA ALA A 163 7.03 9.62 2.03
C ALA A 163 6.50 9.20 3.42
N SER A 164 6.09 7.95 3.55
CA SER A 164 5.59 7.37 4.80
C SER A 164 6.70 7.28 5.86
N GLU A 165 7.91 6.85 5.48
CA GLU A 165 9.07 6.84 6.36
C GLU A 165 9.42 8.25 6.87
N GLU A 166 9.25 9.30 6.06
CA GLU A 166 9.46 10.68 6.50
C GLU A 166 8.47 11.09 7.60
N ILE A 167 7.21 10.64 7.51
CA ILE A 167 6.18 10.85 8.53
C ILE A 167 6.52 10.06 9.81
N GLU A 168 6.87 8.79 9.69
CA GLU A 168 7.18 7.92 10.83
C GLU A 168 8.44 8.36 11.60
N LEU A 169 9.43 8.92 10.90
CA LEU A 169 10.69 9.35 11.51
C LEU A 169 10.57 10.67 12.29
N ASP A 170 9.86 11.66 11.73
CA ASP A 170 9.66 12.98 12.34
C ASP A 170 8.33 13.59 11.84
N PRO A 171 7.20 13.19 12.46
CA PRO A 171 5.86 13.58 11.98
C PRO A 171 5.67 15.11 12.05
N LYS A 172 6.28 15.76 13.04
CA LYS A 172 6.22 17.22 13.17
C LYS A 172 6.93 17.94 12.03
N ALA A 173 8.11 17.46 11.64
CA ALA A 173 8.83 18.01 10.49
C ALA A 173 8.09 17.73 9.17
N ALA A 174 7.51 16.53 9.03
CA ALA A 174 6.71 16.16 7.87
C ALA A 174 5.48 17.06 7.72
N LEU A 175 4.68 17.22 8.78
CA LEU A 175 3.50 18.10 8.79
C LEU A 175 3.87 19.54 8.40
N LYS A 176 4.98 20.06 8.93
CA LYS A 176 5.44 21.42 8.58
C LYS A 176 5.76 21.55 7.09
N LYS A 177 6.44 20.56 6.50
CA LYS A 177 6.73 20.55 5.05
C LYS A 177 5.44 20.51 4.23
N MET A 178 4.49 19.65 4.62
CA MET A 178 3.20 19.53 3.93
C MET A 178 2.41 20.84 3.96
N GLN A 179 2.37 21.52 5.11
CA GLN A 179 1.73 22.83 5.25
C GLN A 179 2.39 23.91 4.38
N GLU A 180 3.72 23.91 4.30
CA GLU A 180 4.48 24.83 3.43
C GLU A 180 4.19 24.55 1.95
N ALA A 181 4.16 23.27 1.54
CA ALA A 181 3.84 22.86 0.17
C ALA A 181 2.42 23.26 -0.24
N TYR A 182 1.44 23.07 0.66
CA TYR A 182 0.05 23.48 0.42
C TYR A 182 -0.10 24.99 0.21
N ALA A 183 0.59 25.79 1.03
CA ALA A 183 0.57 27.24 0.91
C ALA A 183 1.20 27.76 -0.40
N ASP A 184 2.24 27.08 -0.90
CA ASP A 184 2.89 27.41 -2.17
C ASP A 184 2.02 27.06 -3.40
N ASP A 185 1.07 26.13 -3.28
CA ASP A 185 0.19 25.74 -4.38
C ASP A 185 -1.06 26.62 -4.50
N ASP A 186 -1.57 27.15 -3.39
CA ASP A 186 -2.64 28.17 -3.36
C ASP A 186 -2.22 29.53 -3.96
N GLU A 187 -0.90 29.82 -4.05
CA GLU A 187 -0.38 31.06 -4.64
C GLU A 187 -0.14 30.99 -6.17
N LYS A 188 -0.32 29.83 -6.82
CA LYS A 188 -0.15 29.66 -8.28
C LYS A 188 -1.44 29.82 -9.08
#